data_AF-A0A2I4S794-F1
#
_entry.id   AF-A0A2I4S794-F1
#
_cell.length_a   1.000
_cell.length_b   1.000
_cell.length_c   1.000
_cell.angle_alpha   90.00
_cell.angle_beta   90.00
_cell.angle_gamma   90.00
#
_symmetry.space_group_name_H-M   'P 1'
#
loop_
_entity.id
_entity.type
_entity.pdbx_description
1 polymer ?
#
loop_
_entity_poly.entity_id
_entity_poly.type
_entity_poly.pdbx_seq_one_letter_code
_entity_poly.pdbx_strand_id
1 'polypeptide(L)' 'MLNFIELLIAVSIIILIVPQTPTENIVLRKLLETGFFTNYNKAKEFLIRITWVLIFLFLILLIALNLKAEF' A
#
# COMPACT_ATOMS: atom_id res chain seq x y z
N MET A 1 -10.05 -16.14 8.71
CA MET A 1 -9.92 -14.68 8.94
C MET A 1 -8.63 -14.12 8.36
N LEU A 2 -7.45 -14.67 8.67
CA LEU A 2 -6.16 -14.15 8.15
C LEU A 2 -6.08 -14.08 6.60
N ASN A 3 -6.56 -15.09 5.87
CA ASN A 3 -6.65 -15.05 4.40
C ASN A 3 -7.52 -13.89 3.87
N PHE A 4 -8.56 -13.52 4.62
CA PHE A 4 -9.41 -12.39 4.24
C PHE A 4 -8.71 -11.06 4.50
N ILE A 5 -7.93 -10.96 5.58
CA ILE A 5 -7.07 -9.80 5.87
C ILE A 5 -5.98 -9.67 4.80
N GLU A 6 -5.35 -10.76 4.40
CA GLU A 6 -4.39 -10.81 3.29
C GLU A 6 -5.02 -10.31 1.99
N LEU A 7 -6.23 -10.76 1.66
CA LEU A 7 -6.98 -10.28 0.49
C LEU A 7 -7.23 -8.76 0.55
N LEU A 8 -7.67 -8.23 1.69
CA LEU A 8 -7.89 -6.79 1.86
C LEU A 8 -6.60 -5.99 1.66
N ILE A 9 -5.47 -6.48 2.20
CA ILE A 9 -4.17 -5.84 2.03
C ILE A 9 -3.74 -5.90 0.56
N ALA A 10 -3.90 -7.04 -0.11
CA ALA A 10 -3.57 -7.19 -1.53
C ALA A 10 -4.36 -6.21 -2.41
N VAL A 11 -5.68 -6.12 -2.20
CA VAL A 11 -6.54 -5.16 -2.91
C VAL A 11 -6.11 -3.72 -2.61
N SER A 12 -5.77 -3.40 -1.36
CA SER A 12 -5.28 -2.06 -0.99
C SER A 12 -3.97 -1.72 -1.69
N ILE A 13 -3.03 -2.66 -1.79
CA ILE A 13 -1.77 -2.50 -2.52
C ILE A 13 -2.05 -2.22 -4.00
N ILE A 14 -2.95 -2.98 -4.64
CA ILE A 14 -3.31 -2.79 -6.05
C ILE A 14 -3.89 -1.38 -6.26
N ILE A 15 -4.88 -0.99 -5.45
CA ILE A 15 -5.50 0.34 -5.54
C ILE A 15 -4.46 1.45 -5.32
N LEU A 16 -3.50 1.22 -4.44
CA LEU A 16 -2.49 2.22 -4.12
C LEU A 16 -1.40 2.30 -5.20
N ILE A 17 -0.94 1.19 -5.79
CA ILE A 17 0.19 1.15 -6.74
C ILE A 17 -0.25 1.41 -8.18
N VAL A 18 -1.35 0.81 -8.64
CA VAL A 18 -1.79 0.89 -10.04
C VAL A 18 -1.93 2.34 -10.56
N PRO A 19 -2.47 3.31 -9.80
CA PRO A 19 -2.60 4.68 -10.28
C PRO A 19 -1.33 5.53 -10.09
N GLN A 20 -0.21 4.95 -9.65
CA GLN A 20 1.07 5.64 -9.49
C GLN A 20 1.90 5.54 -10.78
N THR A 21 1.59 6.37 -11.77
CA THR A 21 2.42 6.49 -12.98
C THR A 21 3.42 7.65 -12.85
N PRO A 22 4.56 7.63 -13.57
CA PRO A 22 5.53 8.73 -13.53
C PRO A 22 4.98 10.07 -14.03
N THR A 23 4.03 10.03 -14.96
CA THR A 23 3.41 11.21 -15.58
C THR A 23 2.21 11.73 -14.78
N GLU A 24 1.34 10.82 -14.31
CA GLU A 24 0.19 11.18 -13.48
C GLU A 24 0.03 10.22 -12.30
N ASN A 25 0.55 10.62 -11.14
CA ASN A 25 0.28 9.90 -9.90
C ASN A 25 -1.01 10.42 -9.26
N ILE A 26 -2.14 9.79 -9.62
CA ILE A 26 -3.48 10.20 -9.18
C ILE A 26 -3.61 10.09 -7.66
N VAL A 27 -3.02 9.07 -7.04
CA VAL A 27 -3.05 8.87 -5.59
C VAL A 27 -2.36 10.02 -4.88
N LEU A 28 -1.18 10.40 -5.36
CA LEU A 28 -0.41 11.52 -4.81
C LEU A 28 -1.12 12.86 -5.00
N ARG A 29 -1.75 13.07 -6.17
CA ARG A 29 -2.57 14.27 -6.43
C ARG A 29 -3.72 14.36 -5.43
N LYS A 30 -4.46 13.25 -5.25
CA LYS A 30 -5.57 13.18 -4.29
C LYS A 30 -5.11 13.39 -2.85
N LEU A 31 -3.96 12.84 -2.46
CA LEU A 31 -3.36 13.07 -1.13
C LEU A 31 -3.02 14.54 -0.91
N LEU A 32 -2.54 15.25 -1.92
CA LEU A 32 -2.25 16.69 -1.82
C LEU A 32 -3.52 17.54 -1.77
N GLU A 33 -4.55 17.18 -2.54
CA GLU A 33 -5.85 17.84 -2.52
C GLU A 33 -6.53 17.80 -1.13
N THR A 34 -6.15 16.86 -0.26
CA THR A 34 -6.66 16.82 1.14
C THR A 34 -6.16 17.98 2.01
N GLY A 35 -5.08 18.65 1.63
CA GLY A 35 -4.42 19.67 2.46
C GLY A 35 -3.66 19.12 3.68
N PHE A 36 -3.59 17.79 3.86
CA PHE A 36 -2.89 17.16 4.99
C PHE A 36 -1.35 17.29 4.91
N PHE A 37 -0.81 17.45 3.69
CA PHE A 37 0.63 17.58 3.45
C PHE A 37 1.00 18.98 3.01
N THR A 38 2.09 19.50 3.56
CA THR A 38 2.57 20.86 3.28
C THR A 38 3.11 21.04 1.86
N ASN A 39 3.56 19.96 1.21
CA ASN A 39 4.05 19.99 -0.15
C ASN A 39 4.02 18.60 -0.80
N TYR A 40 4.22 18.59 -2.12
CA TYR A 40 4.28 17.40 -2.96
C TYR A 40 5.30 16.36 -2.47
N ASN A 41 6.49 16.79 -2.07
CA ASN A 41 7.54 15.88 -1.63
C ASN A 41 7.16 15.13 -0.35
N LYS A 42 6.50 15.80 0.62
CA LYS A 42 6.03 15.14 1.84
C LYS A 42 4.92 14.13 1.58
N ALA A 43 3.97 14.45 0.71
CA ALA A 43 2.94 13.51 0.31
C ALA A 43 3.53 12.30 -0.44
N LYS A 44 4.55 12.53 -1.29
CA LYS A 44 5.26 11.48 -2.02
C LYS A 44 6.03 10.56 -1.08
N GLU A 45 6.79 11.12 -0.14
CA GLU A 45 7.51 10.36 0.89
C GLU A 45 6.55 9.49 1.70
N PHE A 46 5.41 10.06 2.12
CA PHE A 46 4.37 9.32 2.83
C PHE A 46 3.80 8.18 1.98
N LEU A 47 3.43 8.47 0.72
CA LEU A 47 2.87 7.47 -0.19
C LEU A 47 3.84 6.31 -0.41
N ILE A 48 5.13 6.59 -0.61
CA ILE A 48 6.17 5.56 -0.74
C ILE A 48 6.29 4.74 0.55
N ARG A 49 6.35 5.39 1.71
CA ARG A 49 6.47 4.70 3.00
C ARG A 49 5.28 3.79 3.26
N ILE A 50 4.04 4.26 3.06
CA ILE A 50 2.85 3.44 3.30
C ILE A 50 2.75 2.28 2.29
N THR A 51 3.16 2.50 1.04
CA THR A 51 3.25 1.42 0.03
C THR A 51 4.19 0.31 0.52
N TRP A 52 5.40 0.67 0.96
CA TRP A 52 6.37 -0.30 1.46
C TRP A 52 5.92 -1.03 2.72
N VAL A 53 5.28 -0.31 3.66
CA VAL A 53 4.70 -0.92 4.86
C VAL A 53 3.64 -1.96 4.49
N LEU A 54 2.75 -1.65 3.54
CA LEU A 54 1.71 -2.58 3.08
C LEU A 54 2.31 -3.80 2.38
N ILE A 55 3.28 -3.62 1.49
CA ILE A 55 3.99 -4.72 0.82
C ILE A 55 4.66 -5.63 1.86
N PHE A 56 5.37 -5.04 2.83
CA PHE A 56 6.05 -5.80 3.86
C PHE A 56 5.07 -6.60 4.74
N LEU A 57 3.95 -5.98 5.13
CA LEU A 57 2.90 -6.63 5.89
C LEU A 57 2.25 -7.79 5.09
N PHE A 58 2.02 -7.60 3.79
CA PHE A 58 1.53 -8.64 2.90
C PHE A 58 2.48 -9.83 2.85
N LEU A 59 3.78 -9.59 2.69
CA LEU A 59 4.78 -10.67 2.65
C LEU A 59 4.87 -11.44 3.97
N ILE A 60 4.81 -10.75 5.13
CA ILE A 60 4.77 -11.42 6.43
C ILE A 60 3.54 -12.33 6.55
N LEU A 61 2.36 -11.81 6.17
CA LEU A 61 1.12 -12.58 6.21
C LEU A 61 1.17 -13.78 5.27
N LEU A 62 1.68 -13.61 4.05
CA LEU A 62 1.86 -14.67 3.07
C LEU A 62 2.72 -15.80 3.64
N ILE A 63 3.86 -15.47 4.26
CA ILE A 63 4.76 -16.47 4.87
C ILE A 63 4.05 -17.15 6.05
N ALA A 64 3.44 -16.38 6.95
CA ALA A 64 2.76 -16.91 8.12
C ALA A 64 1.60 -17.86 7.76
N LEU A 65 0.86 -17.55 6.68
CA LEU A 65 -0.25 -18.37 6.20
C LEU A 65 0.23 -19.65 5.51
N ASN A 66 1.29 -19.58 4.69
CA ASN A 66 1.86 -20.76 4.05
C ASN A 66 2.52 -21.69 5.07
N LEU A 67 3.27 -21.17 6.04
CA LEU A 67 3.85 -21.98 7.13
C LEU A 67 2.75 -22.69 7.94
N LYS A 68 1.61 -22.03 8.18
CA LYS A 68 0.48 -22.66 8.87
C LYS A 68 -0.17 -23.79 8.05
N ALA A 69 -0.11 -23.74 6.72
CA ALA A 69 -0.70 -24.75 5.86
C ALA A 69 0.11 -26.06 5.80
N GLU A 70 1.38 -26.02 6.21
CA GLU A 70 2.29 -27.18 6.21
C GLU A 70 2.25 -28.03 7.51
N PHE A 71 1.51 -27.58 8.53
CA PHE A 71 1.29 -28.30 9.80
C PHE A 71 -0.18 -28.70 9.99
#